data_AF-E1ZYG9-F1
#
_entry.id   AF-E1ZYG9-F1
#
_cell.length_a   1.000
_cell.length_b   1.000
_cell.length_c   1.000
_cell.angle_alpha   90.00
_cell.angle_beta   90.00
_cell.angle_gamma   90.00
#
_symmetry.space_group_name_H-M   'P 1'
#
loop_
_entity.id
_entity.type
_entity.pdbx_description
1 polymer ?
#
loop_
_entity_poly.entity_id
_entity_poly.type
_entity_poly.pdbx_seq_one_letter_code
_entity_poly.pdbx_strand_id
1 'polypeptide(L)'
;MLEKYDILRQEFLSKAELFINSGTLDELKLYYKHKIESKRKLSKVTDLQTLIRLLEKRGIVSYDQIEPLRYISKKFVADPNLESKLQDYENFVKNMPQLYLCNMYQSDEVPTSSISESPSSSNLSQSTLESSAESFSHTTQTLCFEQEERNNLNDRRKLLQQTVLLQLKDRLGRSWRDVARHLNIRECEIDAIQSKYPFDLKEQSYQILRMYISQSNTEQWAINLIRALEKGRRKDLKELVEELVLR
;
A
#
# COMPACT_ATOMS: atom_id res chain seq x y z
N MET A 1 -0.97 4.65 -20.87
CA MET A 1 -2.40 5.04 -20.89
C MET A 1 -2.60 6.37 -20.19
N LEU A 2 -2.22 6.46 -18.92
CA LEU A 2 -2.31 7.68 -18.12
C LEU A 2 -1.52 8.85 -18.73
N GLU A 3 -0.30 8.63 -19.22
CA GLU A 3 0.49 9.69 -19.87
C GLU A 3 -0.19 10.29 -21.11
N LYS A 4 -0.77 9.44 -21.98
CA LYS A 4 -1.51 9.92 -23.15
C LYS A 4 -2.79 10.67 -22.77
N TYR A 5 -3.47 10.21 -21.73
CA TYR A 5 -4.63 10.91 -21.17
C TYR A 5 -4.22 12.28 -20.60
N ASP A 6 -3.11 12.34 -19.87
CA ASP A 6 -2.60 13.59 -19.31
C ASP A 6 -2.25 14.61 -20.40
N ILE A 7 -1.60 14.17 -21.48
CA ILE A 7 -1.32 15.03 -22.65
C ILE A 7 -2.62 15.53 -23.26
N LEU A 8 -3.57 14.63 -23.57
CA LEU A 8 -4.87 14.99 -24.13
C LEU A 8 -5.61 16.00 -23.25
N ARG A 9 -5.59 15.79 -21.93
CA ARG A 9 -6.24 16.67 -20.96
C ARG A 9 -5.60 18.06 -20.94
N GLN A 10 -4.27 18.16 -20.96
CA GLN A 10 -3.59 19.45 -20.99
C GLN A 10 -3.90 20.21 -22.28
N GLU A 11 -3.90 19.53 -23.42
CA GLU A 11 -4.27 20.13 -24.71
C GLU A 11 -5.74 20.53 -24.78
N PHE A 12 -6.63 19.72 -24.19
CA PHE A 12 -8.04 20.06 -24.07
C PHE A 12 -8.22 21.33 -23.24
N LEU A 13 -7.57 21.41 -22.07
CA LEU A 13 -7.68 22.58 -21.20
C LEU A 13 -7.13 23.84 -21.86
N SER A 14 -5.97 23.77 -22.51
CA SER A 14 -5.35 24.94 -23.16
C SER A 14 -6.21 25.52 -24.28
N LYS A 15 -6.95 24.67 -24.99
CA LYS A 15 -7.89 25.12 -26.02
C LYS A 15 -9.23 25.54 -25.45
N ALA A 16 -9.81 24.74 -24.56
CA ALA A 16 -11.16 24.96 -24.05
C ALA A 16 -11.26 26.15 -23.11
N GLU A 17 -10.22 26.47 -22.33
CA GLU A 17 -10.21 27.64 -21.44
C GLU A 17 -10.40 28.97 -22.20
N LEU A 18 -10.02 29.05 -23.48
CA LEU A 18 -10.22 30.24 -24.31
C LEU A 18 -11.69 30.52 -24.65
N PHE A 19 -12.54 29.50 -24.62
CA PHE A 19 -13.96 29.59 -25.01
C PHE A 19 -14.90 29.53 -23.80
N ILE A 20 -14.39 29.15 -22.63
CA ILE A 20 -15.20 28.98 -21.42
C ILE A 20 -15.15 30.23 -20.57
N ASN A 21 -16.28 30.93 -20.52
CA ASN A 21 -16.51 32.08 -19.64
C ASN A 21 -17.25 31.65 -18.37
N SER A 22 -17.48 32.58 -17.45
CA SER A 22 -18.18 32.29 -16.19
C SER A 22 -19.60 31.73 -16.40
N GLY A 23 -20.31 32.23 -17.41
CA GLY A 23 -21.66 31.75 -17.74
C GLY A 23 -21.67 30.29 -18.21
N THR A 24 -20.79 29.93 -19.14
CA THR A 24 -20.67 28.54 -19.61
C THR A 24 -20.15 27.61 -18.52
N LEU A 25 -19.28 28.10 -17.64
CA LEU A 25 -18.83 27.34 -16.46
C LEU A 25 -19.98 27.06 -15.48
N ASP A 26 -20.88 28.03 -15.26
CA ASP A 26 -22.04 27.83 -14.39
C ASP A 26 -23.08 26.89 -15.01
N GLU A 27 -23.27 26.92 -16.32
CA GLU A 27 -24.05 25.89 -17.04
C GLU A 27 -23.45 24.50 -16.85
N LEU A 28 -22.13 24.37 -16.94
CA LEU A 28 -21.43 23.10 -16.71
C LEU A 28 -21.57 22.62 -15.26
N LYS A 29 -21.46 23.52 -14.28
CA LYS A 29 -21.71 23.19 -12.86
C LYS A 29 -23.13 22.68 -12.65
N LEU A 30 -24.13 23.29 -13.31
CA LEU A 30 -25.51 22.87 -13.22
C LEU A 30 -25.71 21.49 -13.86
N TYR A 31 -25.14 21.26 -15.04
CA TYR A 31 -25.22 20.00 -15.76
C TYR A 31 -24.63 18.83 -14.95
N TYR A 32 -23.48 19.04 -14.31
CA TYR A 32 -22.82 18.01 -13.48
C TYR A 32 -23.25 18.01 -12.01
N LYS A 33 -24.22 18.85 -11.61
CA LYS A 33 -24.63 19.01 -10.20
C LYS A 33 -25.06 17.70 -9.55
N HIS A 34 -25.87 16.92 -10.26
CA HIS A 34 -26.36 15.62 -9.79
C HIS A 34 -25.28 14.55 -9.77
N LYS A 35 -24.28 14.62 -10.65
CA LYS A 35 -23.17 13.65 -10.65
C LYS A 35 -22.13 13.95 -9.56
N ILE A 36 -21.95 15.23 -9.17
CA ILE A 36 -20.95 15.64 -8.18
C ILE A 36 -21.49 15.55 -6.73
N GLU A 37 -22.81 15.72 -6.56
CA GLU A 37 -23.55 15.65 -5.28
C GLU A 37 -22.91 16.47 -4.14
N SER A 38 -22.33 17.63 -4.46
CA SER A 38 -21.69 18.46 -3.45
C SER A 38 -21.75 19.94 -3.82
N LYS A 39 -22.76 20.63 -3.27
CA LYS A 39 -22.92 22.09 -3.40
C LYS A 39 -21.66 22.85 -2.98
N ARG A 40 -21.04 22.44 -1.87
CA ARG A 40 -19.80 23.04 -1.34
C ARG A 40 -18.59 22.85 -2.26
N LYS A 41 -18.47 21.72 -2.96
CA LYS A 41 -17.35 21.51 -3.90
C LYS A 41 -17.60 22.28 -5.20
N LEU A 42 -18.84 22.30 -5.69
CA LEU A 42 -19.24 23.08 -6.87
C LEU A 42 -19.03 24.58 -6.68
N SER A 43 -19.31 25.12 -5.49
CA SER A 43 -19.13 26.55 -5.21
C SER A 43 -17.65 26.99 -5.21
N LYS A 44 -16.71 26.05 -5.04
CA LYS A 44 -15.27 26.33 -5.06
C LYS A 44 -14.66 26.25 -6.46
N VAL A 45 -15.42 25.84 -7.47
CA VAL A 45 -14.95 25.74 -8.85
C VAL A 45 -14.97 27.13 -9.47
N THR A 46 -13.78 27.65 -9.77
CA THR A 46 -13.57 28.99 -10.35
C THR A 46 -13.23 28.95 -11.82
N ASP A 47 -12.70 27.83 -12.31
CA ASP A 47 -12.21 27.67 -13.68
C ASP A 47 -12.54 26.26 -14.23
N LEU A 48 -12.32 26.07 -15.53
CA LEU A 48 -12.53 24.78 -16.18
C LEU A 48 -11.62 23.69 -15.60
N GLN A 49 -10.35 24.02 -15.32
CA GLN A 49 -9.38 23.08 -14.80
C GLN A 49 -9.83 22.47 -13.46
N THR A 50 -10.31 23.28 -12.53
CA THR A 50 -10.84 22.85 -11.24
C THR A 50 -12.11 22.03 -11.41
N LEU A 51 -12.95 22.33 -12.40
CA LEU A 51 -14.10 21.51 -12.74
C LEU A 51 -13.68 20.12 -13.24
N ILE A 52 -12.77 20.04 -14.23
CA ILE A 52 -12.29 18.77 -14.79
C ILE A 52 -11.64 17.92 -13.68
N ARG A 53 -10.77 18.50 -12.85
CA ARG A 53 -10.18 17.80 -11.69
C ARG A 53 -11.23 17.30 -10.70
N LEU A 54 -12.33 18.03 -10.53
CA LEU A 54 -13.43 17.61 -9.67
C LEU A 54 -14.20 16.43 -10.28
N LEU A 55 -14.42 16.44 -11.60
CA LEU A 55 -15.03 15.32 -12.32
C LEU A 55 -14.15 14.07 -12.29
N GLU A 56 -12.83 14.21 -12.42
CA GLU A 56 -11.85 13.13 -12.26
C GLU A 56 -11.92 12.48 -10.87
N LYS A 57 -11.95 13.30 -9.82
CA LYS A 57 -12.09 12.83 -8.42
C LYS A 57 -13.40 12.10 -8.14
N ARG A 58 -14.42 12.27 -8.99
CA ARG A 58 -15.71 11.59 -8.90
C ARG A 58 -15.81 10.37 -9.83
N GLY A 59 -14.78 10.09 -10.62
CA GLY A 59 -14.81 9.02 -11.63
C GLY A 59 -15.77 9.31 -12.78
N ILE A 60 -16.18 10.57 -12.97
CA ILE A 60 -17.03 10.96 -14.10
C ILE A 60 -16.18 11.12 -15.36
N VAL A 61 -14.97 11.62 -15.18
CA VAL A 61 -13.94 11.71 -16.22
C VAL A 61 -12.79 10.79 -15.83
N SER A 62 -12.31 9.98 -16.76
CA SER A 62 -11.16 9.11 -16.58
C SER A 62 -10.49 8.84 -17.93
N TYR A 63 -9.40 8.07 -17.93
CA TYR A 63 -8.69 7.70 -19.16
C TYR A 63 -9.55 6.87 -20.12
N ASP A 64 -10.53 6.13 -19.61
CA ASP A 64 -11.49 5.34 -20.39
C ASP A 64 -12.81 6.07 -20.62
N GLN A 65 -13.16 7.06 -19.77
CA GLN A 65 -14.38 7.85 -19.86
C GLN A 65 -14.07 9.31 -20.20
N ILE A 66 -13.82 9.59 -21.48
CA ILE A 66 -13.58 10.95 -21.98
C ILE A 66 -14.85 11.65 -22.52
N GLU A 67 -16.02 11.00 -22.43
CA GLU A 67 -17.31 11.56 -22.87
C GLU A 67 -17.61 12.97 -22.32
N PRO A 68 -17.33 13.30 -21.05
CA PRO A 68 -17.52 14.67 -20.56
C PRO A 68 -16.64 15.70 -21.29
N LEU A 69 -15.41 15.35 -21.67
CA LEU A 69 -14.52 16.23 -22.43
C LEU A 69 -15.09 16.45 -23.84
N ARG A 70 -15.59 15.38 -24.47
CA ARG A 70 -16.23 15.43 -25.78
C ARG A 70 -17.50 16.27 -25.78
N TYR A 71 -18.35 16.11 -24.77
CA TYR A 71 -19.55 16.95 -24.60
C TYR A 71 -19.18 18.43 -24.48
N ILE A 72 -18.17 18.76 -23.66
CA ILE A 72 -17.72 20.15 -23.50
C ILE A 72 -17.15 20.69 -24.82
N SER A 73 -16.32 19.89 -25.51
CA SER A 73 -15.75 20.23 -26.82
C SER A 73 -16.84 20.58 -27.81
N LYS A 74 -17.80 19.67 -28.05
CA LYS A 74 -18.88 19.86 -29.01
C LYS A 74 -19.80 21.03 -28.69
N LYS A 75 -20.12 21.21 -27.41
CA LYS A 75 -21.13 22.19 -26.98
C LYS A 75 -20.59 23.61 -26.87
N PHE A 76 -19.34 23.79 -26.46
CA PHE A 76 -18.81 25.11 -26.10
C PHE A 76 -17.59 25.54 -26.93
N VAL A 77 -16.76 24.60 -27.37
CA VAL A 77 -15.52 24.92 -28.10
C VAL A 77 -15.74 24.87 -29.61
N ALA A 78 -16.42 23.81 -30.09
CA ALA A 78 -16.66 23.52 -31.50
C ALA A 78 -15.39 23.57 -32.39
N ASP A 79 -14.20 23.30 -31.82
CA ASP A 79 -12.93 23.22 -32.56
C ASP A 79 -12.79 21.84 -33.22
N PRO A 80 -12.77 21.75 -34.57
CA PRO A 80 -12.62 20.47 -35.28
C PRO A 80 -11.28 19.78 -35.00
N ASN A 81 -10.22 20.53 -34.70
CA ASN A 81 -8.92 19.96 -34.36
C ASN A 81 -8.97 19.28 -32.99
N LEU A 82 -9.66 19.88 -32.02
CA LEU A 82 -9.86 19.27 -30.71
C LEU A 82 -10.73 18.01 -30.81
N GLU A 83 -11.79 18.04 -31.61
CA GLU A 83 -12.66 16.86 -31.81
C GLU A 83 -11.89 15.71 -32.46
N SER A 84 -11.04 15.98 -33.47
CA SER A 84 -10.17 14.96 -34.08
C SER A 84 -9.27 14.30 -33.04
N LYS A 85 -8.63 15.08 -32.17
CA LYS A 85 -7.74 14.54 -31.12
C LYS A 85 -8.48 13.68 -30.10
N LEU A 86 -9.69 14.09 -29.70
CA LEU A 86 -10.54 13.29 -28.81
C LEU A 86 -10.94 11.98 -29.49
N GLN A 87 -11.26 12.02 -30.79
CA GLN A 87 -11.60 10.82 -31.57
C GLN A 87 -10.40 9.88 -31.75
N ASP A 88 -9.21 10.42 -32.03
CA ASP A 88 -7.96 9.66 -32.15
C ASP A 88 -7.63 8.95 -30.84
N TYR A 89 -7.84 9.63 -29.71
CA TYR A 89 -7.65 9.04 -28.39
C TYR A 89 -8.68 7.92 -28.13
N GLU A 90 -9.95 8.13 -28.46
CA GLU A 90 -10.99 7.11 -28.32
C GLU A 90 -10.67 5.86 -29.16
N ASN A 91 -10.20 6.06 -30.39
CA ASN A 91 -9.75 4.99 -31.27
C ASN A 91 -8.51 4.27 -30.69
N PHE A 92 -7.57 5.03 -30.11
CA PHE A 92 -6.42 4.45 -29.42
C PHE A 92 -6.83 3.58 -28.23
N VAL A 93 -7.80 4.00 -27.43
CA VAL A 93 -8.31 3.22 -26.29
C VAL A 93 -9.05 1.96 -26.78
N LYS A 94 -9.89 2.08 -27.82
CA LYS A 94 -10.64 0.94 -28.40
C LYS A 94 -9.75 -0.10 -29.05
N ASN A 95 -8.69 0.33 -29.74
CA ASN A 95 -7.76 -0.55 -30.45
C ASN A 95 -6.65 -1.09 -29.54
N MET A 96 -6.64 -0.72 -28.26
CA MET A 96 -5.67 -1.25 -27.32
C MET A 96 -6.08 -2.67 -26.93
N PRO A 97 -5.18 -3.67 -27.04
CA PRO A 97 -5.43 -4.97 -26.42
C PRO A 97 -5.68 -4.76 -24.93
N GLN A 98 -6.70 -5.41 -24.37
CA GLN A 98 -7.07 -5.38 -22.94
C GLN A 98 -5.99 -6.00 -22.04
N LEU A 99 -4.74 -5.57 -22.15
CA LEU A 99 -3.58 -6.21 -21.52
C LEU A 99 -3.38 -5.86 -20.04
N TYR A 100 -4.35 -5.24 -19.38
CA TYR A 100 -4.21 -4.86 -17.96
C TYR A 100 -5.46 -5.04 -17.10
N LEU A 101 -6.39 -5.90 -17.50
CA LEU A 101 -7.32 -6.52 -16.55
C LEU A 101 -6.81 -7.93 -16.21
N CYS A 102 -5.62 -8.00 -15.58
CA CYS A 102 -5.34 -9.15 -14.73
C CYS A 102 -6.33 -9.07 -13.57
N ASN A 103 -7.44 -9.79 -13.68
CA ASN A 103 -8.13 -10.32 -12.52
C ASN A 103 -7.14 -11.24 -11.80
N MET A 104 -6.33 -10.67 -10.90
CA MET A 104 -5.53 -11.40 -9.90
C MET A 104 -6.42 -12.21 -8.93
N TYR A 105 -7.73 -12.12 -9.07
CA TYR A 105 -8.75 -12.90 -8.38
C TYR A 105 -9.67 -13.56 -9.42
N GLN A 106 -9.12 -14.48 -10.21
CA GLN A 106 -9.91 -15.55 -10.80
C GLN A 106 -9.62 -16.81 -10.00
N SER A 107 -10.51 -17.03 -9.05
CA SER A 107 -10.94 -18.30 -8.47
C SER A 107 -9.92 -19.44 -8.42
N ASP A 108 -9.53 -19.83 -7.20
CA ASP A 108 -9.14 -21.20 -6.89
C ASP A 108 -10.30 -22.16 -7.23
N GLU A 109 -10.45 -22.51 -8.51
CA GLU A 109 -11.20 -23.69 -8.92
C GLU A 109 -10.32 -24.90 -8.62
N VAL A 110 -10.62 -25.53 -7.48
CA VAL A 110 -10.08 -26.81 -7.02
C VAL A 110 -10.27 -27.89 -8.10
N PRO A 111 -9.22 -28.55 -8.60
CA PRO A 111 -9.39 -29.77 -9.37
C PRO A 111 -9.25 -30.99 -8.46
N THR A 112 -10.39 -31.60 -8.13
CA THR A 112 -10.48 -32.98 -7.64
C THR A 112 -10.00 -33.97 -8.71
N SER A 113 -8.92 -34.68 -8.37
CA SER A 113 -8.55 -36.07 -8.72
C SER A 113 -8.89 -36.65 -10.11
N SER A 114 -7.85 -37.08 -10.84
CA SER A 114 -7.84 -38.38 -11.54
C SER A 114 -6.40 -38.86 -11.83
N ILE A 115 -6.18 -40.14 -11.53
CA ILE A 115 -4.95 -40.94 -11.51
C ILE A 115 -4.48 -41.30 -12.94
N SER A 116 -3.15 -41.38 -13.18
CA SER A 116 -2.53 -42.33 -14.14
C SER A 116 -0.98 -42.31 -14.08
N GLU A 117 -0.45 -43.34 -13.43
CA GLU A 117 0.79 -44.15 -13.56
C GLU A 117 2.01 -43.76 -14.45
N SER A 118 3.19 -43.65 -13.78
CA SER A 118 4.49 -44.37 -13.98
C SER A 118 5.32 -44.25 -15.28
N PRO A 119 6.63 -44.66 -15.34
CA PRO A 119 7.71 -44.81 -14.32
C PRO A 119 9.11 -44.28 -14.76
N SER A 120 10.09 -44.20 -13.83
CA SER A 120 11.43 -44.86 -13.91
C SER A 120 12.59 -44.09 -13.22
N SER A 121 13.27 -44.80 -12.29
CA SER A 121 14.72 -44.90 -12.00
C SER A 121 15.56 -43.63 -11.71
N SER A 122 16.54 -43.56 -10.81
CA SER A 122 17.30 -44.48 -9.93
C SER A 122 18.33 -43.57 -9.18
N ASN A 123 18.68 -43.70 -7.90
CA ASN A 123 19.65 -44.58 -7.22
C ASN A 123 19.86 -43.92 -5.83
N LEU A 124 19.67 -44.56 -4.68
CA LEU A 124 20.51 -45.56 -4.01
C LEU A 124 21.95 -45.11 -3.70
N SER A 125 22.23 -44.85 -2.42
CA SER A 125 23.39 -45.39 -1.69
C SER A 125 23.14 -45.31 -0.18
N GLN A 126 23.18 -46.48 0.47
CA GLN A 126 23.07 -46.76 1.90
C GLN A 126 24.46 -46.80 2.56
N SER A 127 24.50 -46.50 3.87
CA SER A 127 25.03 -47.37 4.96
C SER A 127 24.70 -46.70 6.31
N THR A 128 23.81 -47.20 7.18
CA THR A 128 23.85 -48.40 8.08
C THR A 128 24.98 -48.28 9.13
N LEU A 129 24.68 -47.80 10.37
CA LEU A 129 24.41 -48.55 11.63
C LEU A 129 25.62 -49.44 12.05
N GLU A 130 26.16 -49.45 13.28
CA GLU A 130 25.57 -49.56 14.63
C GLU A 130 26.66 -49.26 15.70
N SER A 131 26.36 -48.49 16.76
CA SER A 131 26.20 -48.95 18.17
C SER A 131 27.44 -49.49 18.90
N SER A 132 27.85 -48.79 19.96
CA SER A 132 28.15 -49.41 21.26
C SER A 132 28.27 -48.36 22.38
N ALA A 133 27.68 -48.72 23.51
CA ALA A 133 27.68 -47.96 24.76
C ALA A 133 28.98 -48.21 25.54
N GLU A 134 29.48 -47.20 26.26
CA GLU A 134 29.57 -47.18 27.74
C GLU A 134 30.42 -46.01 28.26
N SER A 135 29.77 -45.20 29.10
CA SER A 135 30.23 -44.54 30.34
C SER A 135 31.74 -44.26 30.56
N PHE A 136 32.11 -42.98 30.72
CA PHE A 136 32.32 -42.32 32.03
C PHE A 136 32.88 -40.90 31.84
N SER A 137 32.26 -39.99 32.60
CA SER A 137 32.60 -38.64 33.08
C SER A 137 33.87 -37.89 32.64
N HIS A 138 33.77 -36.56 32.72
CA HIS A 138 34.75 -35.50 32.44
C HIS A 138 34.68 -35.05 30.95
N THR A 139 33.80 -34.12 30.56
CA THR A 139 34.04 -32.68 30.76
C THR A 139 32.76 -31.92 30.37
N THR A 140 31.78 -31.83 31.28
CA THR A 140 30.52 -31.09 31.08
C THR A 140 30.66 -29.57 31.32
N GLN A 141 31.87 -29.05 31.48
CA GLN A 141 32.08 -27.65 31.87
C GLN A 141 32.10 -26.63 30.72
N THR A 142 32.33 -27.04 29.46
CA THR A 142 32.47 -26.07 28.34
C THR A 142 31.15 -25.75 27.62
N LEU A 143 30.15 -26.65 27.65
CA LEU A 143 28.87 -26.46 26.96
C LEU A 143 27.81 -25.67 27.75
N CYS A 144 28.00 -25.45 29.06
CA CYS A 144 27.04 -24.71 29.88
C CYS A 144 27.24 -23.18 29.81
N PHE A 145 28.48 -22.69 29.69
CA PHE A 145 28.77 -21.25 29.66
C PHE A 145 28.25 -20.56 28.38
N GLU A 146 28.35 -21.21 27.22
CA GLU A 146 27.87 -20.64 25.96
C GLU A 146 26.34 -20.55 25.88
N GLN A 147 25.64 -21.46 26.56
CA GLN A 147 24.18 -21.54 26.54
C GLN A 147 23.55 -20.52 27.50
N GLU A 148 24.19 -20.25 28.64
CA GLU A 148 23.82 -19.17 29.56
C GLU A 148 24.02 -17.78 28.94
N GLU A 149 25.14 -17.53 28.24
CA GLU A 149 25.36 -16.24 27.56
C GLU A 149 24.37 -15.98 26.42
N ARG A 150 24.04 -17.00 25.61
CA ARG A 150 23.05 -16.87 24.51
C ARG A 150 21.65 -16.59 25.03
N ASN A 151 21.26 -17.22 26.13
CA ASN A 151 19.97 -16.98 26.78
C ASN A 151 19.93 -15.57 27.36
N ASN A 152 21.00 -15.13 28.03
CA ASN A 152 21.14 -13.79 28.58
C ASN A 152 21.06 -12.69 27.50
N LEU A 153 21.72 -12.89 26.36
CA LEU A 153 21.66 -11.96 25.21
C LEU A 153 20.24 -11.88 24.62
N ASN A 154 19.55 -13.00 24.49
CA ASN A 154 18.17 -13.03 23.99
C ASN A 154 17.20 -12.36 24.98
N ASP A 155 17.42 -12.54 26.28
CA ASP A 155 16.60 -11.93 27.33
C ASP A 155 16.82 -10.42 27.42
N ARG A 156 18.09 -9.95 27.38
CA ARG A 156 18.43 -8.52 27.32
C ARG A 156 17.82 -7.85 26.08
N ARG A 157 17.80 -8.57 24.97
CA ARG A 157 17.25 -8.11 23.70
C ARG A 157 15.73 -8.05 23.70
N LYS A 158 15.04 -9.06 24.24
CA LYS A 158 13.58 -9.03 24.44
C LYS A 158 13.19 -7.88 25.37
N LEU A 159 13.99 -7.65 26.42
CA LEU A 159 13.80 -6.52 27.33
C LEU A 159 13.95 -5.17 26.61
N LEU A 160 14.94 -5.04 25.73
CA LEU A 160 15.14 -3.86 24.89
C LEU A 160 13.93 -3.61 23.97
N GLN A 161 13.49 -4.65 23.25
CA GLN A 161 12.31 -4.60 22.39
C GLN A 161 11.06 -4.19 23.17
N GLN A 162 10.85 -4.78 24.34
CA GLN A 162 9.73 -4.47 25.23
C GLN A 162 9.80 -3.02 25.74
N THR A 163 10.99 -2.53 26.08
CA THR A 163 11.21 -1.16 26.55
C THR A 163 10.86 -0.15 25.46
N VAL A 164 11.37 -0.36 24.24
CA VAL A 164 11.06 0.49 23.08
C VAL A 164 9.56 0.51 22.80
N LEU A 165 8.93 -0.66 22.83
CA LEU A 165 7.51 -0.81 22.54
C LEU A 165 6.61 -0.10 23.57
N LEU A 166 6.96 -0.17 24.86
CA LEU A 166 6.27 0.56 25.91
C LEU A 166 6.43 2.09 25.80
N GLN A 167 7.59 2.58 25.38
CA GLN A 167 7.78 4.02 25.16
C GLN A 167 7.00 4.53 23.94
N LEU A 168 6.94 3.73 22.88
CA LEU A 168 6.29 4.09 21.63
C LEU A 168 4.76 4.05 21.72
N LYS A 169 4.18 3.06 22.43
CA LYS A 169 2.71 2.90 22.47
C LYS A 169 1.98 4.17 22.95
N ASP A 170 2.58 4.90 23.89
CA ASP A 170 1.96 6.08 24.49
C ASP A 170 2.13 7.34 23.63
N ARG A 171 3.11 7.34 22.71
CA ARG A 171 3.48 8.53 21.93
C ARG A 171 3.11 8.47 20.45
N LEU A 172 2.83 7.30 19.86
CA LEU A 172 2.44 7.19 18.45
C LEU A 172 1.12 7.90 18.15
N GLY A 173 0.12 7.76 19.02
CA GLY A 173 -1.19 8.38 18.85
C GLY A 173 -1.78 8.08 17.46
N ARG A 174 -2.39 9.07 16.80
CA ARG A 174 -3.06 8.89 15.49
C ARG A 174 -2.15 8.45 14.33
N SER A 175 -0.83 8.65 14.46
CA SER A 175 0.14 8.29 13.43
C SER A 175 0.38 6.77 13.34
N TRP A 176 -0.21 5.98 14.23
CA TRP A 176 0.01 4.53 14.29
C TRP A 176 -0.31 3.80 12.98
N ARG A 177 -1.36 4.23 12.25
CA ARG A 177 -1.72 3.64 10.94
C ARG A 177 -0.67 3.94 9.88
N ASP A 178 -0.19 5.19 9.85
CA ASP A 178 0.83 5.59 8.88
C ASP A 178 2.14 4.86 9.16
N VAL A 179 2.54 4.72 10.44
CA VAL A 179 3.71 3.93 10.81
C VAL A 179 3.52 2.45 10.43
N ALA A 180 2.35 1.86 10.69
CA ALA A 180 2.05 0.48 10.32
C ALA A 180 2.21 0.20 8.81
N ARG A 181 1.72 1.12 7.97
CA ARG A 181 1.90 1.01 6.50
C ARG A 181 3.36 1.08 6.10
N HIS A 182 4.15 1.95 6.73
CA HIS A 182 5.59 2.04 6.46
C HIS A 182 6.38 0.84 7.01
N LEU A 183 5.84 0.14 8.01
CA LEU A 183 6.33 -1.16 8.49
C LEU A 183 5.90 -2.33 7.58
N ASN A 184 5.20 -2.04 6.48
CA ASN A 184 4.72 -3.02 5.51
C ASN A 184 3.76 -4.08 6.11
N ILE A 185 3.02 -3.68 7.14
CA ILE A 185 1.92 -4.49 7.71
C ILE A 185 0.73 -4.43 6.75
N ARG A 186 0.05 -5.56 6.55
CA ARG A 186 -1.09 -5.63 5.62
C ARG A 186 -2.23 -4.73 6.11
N GLU A 187 -2.88 -4.00 5.20
CA GLU A 187 -3.98 -3.08 5.58
C GLU A 187 -5.13 -3.85 6.26
N CYS A 188 -5.38 -5.10 5.88
CA CYS A 188 -6.37 -5.94 6.55
C CYS A 188 -6.07 -6.19 8.04
N GLU A 189 -4.79 -6.29 8.43
CA GLU A 189 -4.38 -6.44 9.83
C GLU A 189 -4.50 -5.12 10.58
N ILE A 190 -4.21 -3.99 9.92
CA ILE A 190 -4.41 -2.64 10.45
C ILE A 190 -5.91 -2.43 10.76
N ASP A 191 -6.79 -2.76 9.83
CA ASP A 191 -8.23 -2.61 9.99
C ASP A 191 -8.80 -3.59 11.02
N ALA A 192 -8.27 -4.81 11.13
CA ALA A 192 -8.63 -5.76 12.17
C ALA A 192 -8.28 -5.24 13.57
N ILE A 193 -7.10 -4.63 13.74
CA ILE A 193 -6.67 -4.03 15.01
C ILE A 193 -7.54 -2.82 15.36
N GLN A 194 -7.86 -1.97 14.38
CA GLN A 194 -8.76 -0.84 14.58
C GLN A 194 -10.16 -1.30 15.01
N SER A 195 -10.67 -2.36 14.39
CA SER A 195 -11.99 -2.93 14.71
C SER A 195 -12.02 -3.55 16.11
N LYS A 196 -10.91 -4.16 16.54
CA LYS A 196 -10.79 -4.79 17.86
C LYS A 196 -10.65 -3.78 19.01
N TYR A 197 -10.02 -2.63 18.77
CA TYR A 197 -9.76 -1.62 19.79
C TYR A 197 -10.17 -0.21 19.34
N PRO A 198 -11.44 0.06 18.99
CA PRO A 198 -11.85 1.26 18.26
C PRO A 198 -11.56 2.59 18.97
N PHE A 199 -11.58 2.60 20.32
CA PHE A 199 -11.40 3.81 21.13
C PHE A 199 -10.03 3.92 21.81
N ASP A 200 -9.19 2.90 21.70
CA ASP A 200 -7.91 2.85 22.39
C ASP A 200 -6.74 2.93 21.40
N LEU A 201 -6.29 4.16 21.12
CA LEU A 201 -5.15 4.42 20.25
C LEU A 201 -3.83 3.87 20.81
N LYS A 202 -3.72 3.78 22.14
CA LYS A 202 -2.50 3.26 22.79
C LYS A 202 -2.41 1.77 22.57
N GLU A 203 -3.52 1.06 22.74
CA GLU A 203 -3.59 -0.37 22.49
C GLU A 203 -3.42 -0.67 20.99
N GLN A 204 -4.03 0.10 20.09
CA GLN A 204 -3.79 -0.04 18.64
C GLN A 204 -2.30 0.09 18.28
N SER A 205 -1.62 1.10 18.83
CA SER A 205 -0.19 1.32 18.62
C SER A 205 0.65 0.17 19.17
N TYR A 206 0.32 -0.30 20.38
CA TYR A 206 0.98 -1.43 21.03
C TYR A 206 0.85 -2.72 20.20
N GLN A 207 -0.34 -3.03 19.69
CA GLN A 207 -0.63 -4.23 18.93
C GLN A 207 0.15 -4.29 17.62
N ILE A 208 0.18 -3.19 16.87
CA ILE A 208 0.95 -3.07 15.62
C ILE A 208 2.44 -3.25 15.87
N LEU A 209 2.99 -2.57 16.87
CA LEU A 209 4.42 -2.65 17.18
C LEU A 209 4.79 -4.06 17.66
N ARG A 210 3.91 -4.70 18.43
CA ARG A 210 4.13 -6.06 18.93
C ARG A 210 4.13 -7.06 17.79
N MET A 211 3.12 -6.98 16.92
CA MET A 211 3.01 -7.82 15.74
C MET A 211 4.24 -7.66 14.83
N TYR A 212 4.69 -6.42 14.61
CA TYR A 212 5.89 -6.14 13.84
C TYR A 212 7.16 -6.76 14.44
N ILE A 213 7.39 -6.57 15.75
CA ILE A 213 8.57 -7.10 16.43
C ILE A 213 8.55 -8.64 16.45
N SER A 214 7.37 -9.26 16.57
CA SER A 214 7.22 -10.72 16.52
C SER A 214 7.48 -11.29 15.12
N GLN A 215 7.20 -10.53 14.06
CA GLN A 215 7.41 -10.96 12.66
C GLN A 215 8.80 -10.61 12.12
N SER A 216 9.50 -9.67 12.73
CA SER A 216 10.76 -9.14 12.21
C SER A 216 11.97 -9.96 12.62
N ASN A 217 12.91 -10.11 11.68
CA ASN A 217 14.21 -10.68 11.97
C ASN A 217 15.00 -9.83 12.98
N THR A 218 15.71 -10.57 13.81
CA THR A 218 16.37 -10.15 15.05
C THR A 218 17.31 -8.93 14.81
N GLU A 219 17.98 -8.77 13.68
CA GLU A 219 18.96 -7.68 13.55
C GLU A 219 18.44 -6.40 12.89
N GLN A 220 17.33 -6.47 12.16
CA GLN A 220 16.88 -5.35 11.32
C GLN A 220 15.60 -4.67 11.81
N TRP A 221 14.94 -5.21 12.84
CA TRP A 221 13.69 -4.63 13.36
C TRP A 221 13.86 -3.17 13.78
N ALA A 222 14.97 -2.81 14.41
CA ALA A 222 15.22 -1.44 14.88
C ALA A 222 15.44 -0.47 13.70
N ILE A 223 16.27 -0.85 12.72
CA ILE A 223 16.56 -0.02 11.54
C ILE A 223 15.29 0.24 10.73
N ASN A 224 14.48 -0.79 10.53
CA ASN A 224 13.23 -0.70 9.80
C ASN A 224 12.17 0.11 10.58
N LEU A 225 12.13 -0.02 11.91
CA LEU A 225 11.27 0.79 12.77
C LEU A 225 11.65 2.27 12.72
N ILE A 226 12.95 2.60 12.84
CA ILE A 226 13.49 3.96 12.71
C ILE A 226 13.10 4.55 11.34
N ARG A 227 13.30 3.80 10.25
CA ARG A 227 12.93 4.23 8.90
C ARG A 227 11.43 4.44 8.75
N ALA A 228 10.60 3.59 9.36
CA ALA A 228 9.16 3.72 9.32
C ALA A 228 8.67 4.95 10.11
N LEU A 229 9.27 5.23 11.26
CA LEU A 229 8.98 6.44 12.06
C LEU A 229 9.39 7.71 11.32
N GLU A 230 10.52 7.68 10.62
CA GLU A 230 10.98 8.79 9.77
C GLU A 230 10.01 9.08 8.62
N LYS A 231 9.58 8.05 7.89
CA LYS A 231 8.59 8.18 6.82
C LYS A 231 7.20 8.57 7.36
N GLY A 232 6.87 8.12 8.57
CA GLY A 232 5.69 8.51 9.33
C GLY A 232 5.73 9.94 9.89
N ARG A 233 6.76 10.74 9.57
CA ARG A 233 6.96 12.14 10.01
C ARG A 233 7.07 12.30 11.54
N ARG A 234 7.49 11.25 12.25
CA ARG A 234 7.70 11.26 13.71
C ARG A 234 9.18 11.16 14.04
N LYS A 235 9.93 12.21 13.70
CA LYS A 235 11.37 12.32 13.98
C LYS A 235 11.66 12.32 15.48
N ASP A 236 10.75 12.86 16.29
CA ASP A 236 10.79 12.82 17.75
C ASP A 236 10.86 11.37 18.29
N LEU A 237 10.11 10.46 17.68
CA LEU A 237 10.11 9.04 18.07
C LEU A 237 11.28 8.27 17.49
N LYS A 238 11.73 8.66 16.28
CA LYS A 238 12.94 8.13 15.67
C LYS A 238 14.14 8.33 16.60
N GLU A 239 14.38 9.57 17.01
CA GLU A 239 15.49 9.95 17.90
C GLU A 239 15.42 9.19 19.24
N LEU A 240 14.21 9.03 19.80
CA LEU A 240 14.00 8.26 21.02
C LEU A 240 14.37 6.78 20.85
N VAL A 241 14.00 6.16 19.73
CA VAL A 241 14.36 4.75 19.45
C VAL A 241 15.85 4.60 19.19
N GLU A 242 16.46 5.54 18.46
CA GLU A 242 17.91 5.57 18.24
C GLU A 242 18.67 5.69 19.56
N GLU A 243 18.25 6.58 20.46
CA GLU A 243 18.85 6.71 21.80
C GLU A 243 18.75 5.42 22.63
N LEU A 244 17.62 4.71 22.55
CA LEU A 244 17.42 3.46 23.29
C LEU A 244 18.21 2.29 22.70
N VAL A 245 18.40 2.24 21.39
CA VAL A 245 19.07 1.12 20.70
C VAL A 245 20.58 1.32 20.58
N LEU A 246 21.06 2.56 20.52
CA LEU A 246 22.50 2.90 20.43
C LEU A 246 23.17 3.13 21.80
N ARG A 247 22.43 2.95 22.90
CA ARG A 247 22.94 2.96 24.28
C ARG A 247 23.47 1.59 24.70
#